data_AF-R6DVX6-F1
#
_entry.id   AF-R6DVX6-F1
#
_cell.length_a   1.000
_cell.length_b   1.000
_cell.length_c   1.000
_cell.angle_alpha   90.00
_cell.angle_beta   90.00
_cell.angle_gamma   90.00
#
_symmetry.space_group_name_H-M   'P 1'
#
loop_
_entity.id
_entity.type
_entity.pdbx_description
1 polymer ?
#
loop_
_entity_poly.entity_id
_entity_poly.type
_entity_poly.pdbx_seq_one_letter_code
_entity_poly.pdbx_strand_id
1 'polypeptide(L)'
;MSSETTAAANGAVGVVRYDPMAMLPFCGYHMGDYFQHWLDMGTKLTNPPKIFNVNWFRTDEEGNFIWPGFGDNLRALLWALDRCEDKVSASETPLGFVPRPEDLDLTGIDISEEALNELLTVDKETWKKELEGIKDWYAKFDHLPKELTDALAKLEEDLK
;
A
#
# COMPACT_ATOMS: atom_id res chain seq x y z
N MET A 1 -4.71 -1.91 -4.25
CA MET A 1 -3.48 -2.70 -4.31
C MET A 1 -3.21 -3.00 -5.77
N SER A 2 -2.07 -2.53 -6.25
CA SER A 2 -1.54 -2.88 -7.56
C SER A 2 -0.18 -3.56 -7.37
N SER A 3 0.16 -4.48 -8.26
CA SER A 3 1.44 -5.19 -8.27
C SER A 3 1.89 -5.36 -9.70
N GLU A 4 3.20 -5.38 -9.92
CA GLU A 4 3.77 -5.81 -11.19
C GLU A 4 3.37 -7.28 -11.45
N THR A 5 3.04 -7.59 -12.71
CA THR A 5 2.60 -8.93 -13.11
C THR A 5 3.77 -9.92 -13.02
N THR A 6 3.63 -10.93 -12.15
CA THR A 6 4.64 -12.00 -11.97
C THR A 6 4.45 -13.13 -12.98
N ALA A 7 5.48 -13.98 -13.13
CA ALA A 7 5.46 -15.16 -14.01
C ALA A 7 4.39 -16.21 -13.64
N ALA A 8 3.77 -16.11 -12.46
CA ALA A 8 2.68 -16.99 -12.04
C ALA A 8 1.34 -16.67 -12.73
N ALA A 9 1.22 -15.52 -13.40
CA ALA A 9 0.02 -15.12 -14.13
C ALA A 9 0.20 -15.27 -15.65
N ASN A 10 -0.81 -15.80 -16.35
CA ASN A 10 -0.84 -15.78 -17.81
C ASN A 10 -1.05 -14.32 -18.28
N GLY A 11 0.00 -13.67 -18.80
CA GLY A 11 -0.03 -12.28 -19.26
C GLY A 11 1.35 -11.71 -19.57
N ALA A 12 1.41 -10.44 -19.99
CA ALA A 12 2.68 -9.74 -20.18
C ALA A 12 3.34 -9.47 -18.81
N VAL A 13 4.56 -9.96 -18.63
CA VAL A 13 5.39 -9.68 -17.46
C VAL A 13 5.77 -8.20 -17.47
N GLY A 14 5.73 -7.54 -16.30
CA GLY A 14 6.16 -6.14 -16.17
C GLY A 14 5.06 -5.08 -16.28
N VAL A 15 3.78 -5.48 -16.37
CA VAL A 15 2.66 -4.53 -16.38
C VAL A 15 2.05 -4.42 -14.99
N VAL A 16 1.74 -3.20 -14.54
CA VAL A 16 1.00 -2.95 -13.30
C VAL A 16 -0.42 -3.51 -13.42
N ARG A 17 -0.77 -4.42 -12.50
CA ARG A 17 -2.08 -5.05 -12.39
C ARG A 17 -2.72 -4.69 -11.06
N TYR A 18 -3.98 -4.28 -11.09
CA TYR A 18 -4.79 -4.17 -9.89
C TYR A 18 -5.17 -5.56 -9.37
N ASP A 19 -4.76 -5.88 -8.15
CA ASP A 19 -5.05 -7.14 -7.48
C ASP A 19 -5.56 -6.86 -6.06
N PRO A 20 -6.84 -6.47 -5.91
CA PRO A 20 -7.43 -6.15 -4.61
C PRO A 20 -7.24 -7.31 -3.62
N MET A 21 -6.58 -7.02 -2.50
CA MET A 21 -6.33 -7.99 -1.41
C MET A 21 -5.64 -9.28 -1.88
N ALA A 22 -4.92 -9.24 -3.02
CA ALA A 22 -4.37 -10.43 -3.69
C ALA A 22 -5.40 -11.52 -4.01
N MET A 23 -6.66 -11.11 -4.23
CA MET A 23 -7.82 -12.00 -4.39
C MET A 23 -8.42 -11.98 -5.79
N LEU A 24 -7.88 -11.18 -6.74
CA LEU A 24 -8.47 -11.09 -8.08
C LEU A 24 -8.65 -12.43 -8.80
N PRO A 25 -7.70 -13.39 -8.78
CA PRO A 25 -7.89 -14.69 -9.42
C PRO A 25 -8.64 -15.71 -8.54
N PHE A 26 -9.00 -15.36 -7.29
CA PHE A 26 -9.53 -16.29 -6.30
C PHE A 26 -10.92 -15.92 -5.78
N CYS A 27 -11.40 -14.70 -6.04
CA CYS A 27 -12.70 -14.24 -5.58
C CYS A 27 -13.83 -15.04 -6.24
N GLY A 28 -14.58 -15.79 -5.44
CA GLY A 28 -15.64 -16.69 -5.93
C GLY A 28 -16.99 -16.02 -6.21
N TYR A 29 -17.09 -14.70 -6.06
CA TYR A 29 -18.30 -13.92 -6.27
C TYR A 29 -17.93 -12.49 -6.69
N HIS A 30 -18.94 -11.63 -6.87
CA HIS A 30 -18.72 -10.27 -7.37
C HIS A 30 -17.78 -9.47 -6.45
N MET A 31 -16.77 -8.81 -7.05
CA MET A 31 -15.74 -8.11 -6.29
C MET A 31 -16.30 -6.89 -5.52
N GLY A 32 -17.32 -6.22 -6.05
CA GLY A 32 -18.03 -5.15 -5.34
C GLY A 32 -18.68 -5.64 -4.04
N ASP A 33 -19.27 -6.84 -4.06
CA ASP A 33 -19.84 -7.46 -2.86
C ASP A 33 -18.74 -7.93 -1.91
N TYR A 34 -17.60 -8.36 -2.44
CA TYR A 34 -16.43 -8.72 -1.63
C TYR A 34 -15.90 -7.52 -0.84
N PHE A 35 -15.86 -6.33 -1.45
CA PHE A 35 -15.52 -5.10 -0.74
C PHE A 35 -16.56 -4.74 0.32
N GLN A 36 -17.85 -4.86 -0.01
CA GLN A 36 -18.92 -4.63 0.97
C GLN A 36 -18.78 -5.57 2.17
N HIS A 37 -18.44 -6.84 1.93
CA HIS A 37 -18.24 -7.82 3.00
C HIS A 37 -17.15 -7.40 3.99
N TRP A 38 -16.03 -6.84 3.50
CA TRP A 38 -14.97 -6.32 4.36
C TRP A 38 -15.42 -5.11 5.19
N LEU A 39 -16.19 -4.19 4.59
CA LEU A 39 -16.76 -3.05 5.30
C LEU A 39 -17.73 -3.51 6.40
N ASP A 40 -18.64 -4.43 6.07
CA ASP A 40 -19.59 -5.01 7.00
C ASP A 40 -18.89 -5.71 8.17
N MET A 41 -17.80 -6.44 7.89
CA MET A 41 -16.98 -7.07 8.93
C MET A 41 -16.35 -6.02 9.84
N GLY A 42 -15.83 -4.92 9.30
CA GLY A 42 -15.28 -3.80 10.07
C GLY A 42 -16.26 -3.26 11.12
N THR A 43 -17.53 -3.11 10.77
CA THR A 43 -18.58 -2.63 11.70
C THR A 43 -18.89 -3.60 12.84
N LYS A 44 -18.52 -4.88 12.71
CA LYS A 44 -18.79 -5.94 13.70
C LYS A 44 -17.62 -6.18 14.64
N LEU A 45 -16.42 -5.69 14.30
CA LEU A 45 -15.22 -5.91 15.10
C LEU A 45 -15.19 -4.97 16.31
N THR A 46 -15.01 -5.53 17.50
CA THR A 46 -14.80 -4.74 18.73
C THR A 46 -13.36 -4.29 18.90
N ASN A 47 -12.41 -4.98 18.27
CA ASN A 47 -10.99 -4.69 18.28
C ASN A 47 -10.40 -4.93 16.88
N PRO A 48 -10.63 -4.02 15.92
CA PRO A 48 -10.16 -4.21 14.55
C PRO A 48 -8.63 -4.14 14.47
N PRO A 49 -7.98 -4.99 13.64
CA PRO A 49 -6.53 -4.93 13.45
C PRO A 49 -6.13 -3.65 12.71
N LYS A 50 -4.92 -3.15 12.98
CA LYS A 50 -4.30 -2.11 12.14
C LYS A 50 -3.95 -2.73 10.78
N ILE A 51 -4.25 -2.01 9.70
CA ILE A 51 -3.97 -2.44 8.32
C ILE A 51 -2.73 -1.71 7.83
N PHE A 52 -1.78 -2.45 7.27
CA PHE A 52 -0.54 -1.92 6.72
C PHE A 52 -0.41 -2.29 5.25
N ASN A 53 0.23 -1.40 4.48
CA ASN A 53 0.68 -1.67 3.13
C ASN A 53 2.20 -1.52 3.09
N VAL A 54 2.88 -2.41 2.37
CA VAL A 54 4.35 -2.44 2.29
C VAL A 54 4.76 -2.55 0.84
N ASN A 55 5.89 -1.91 0.50
CA ASN A 55 6.54 -2.04 -0.79
C ASN A 55 8.02 -2.36 -0.58
N TRP A 56 8.40 -3.62 -0.76
CA TRP A 56 9.80 -4.07 -0.68
C TRP A 56 10.59 -3.86 -1.98
N PHE A 57 9.92 -3.42 -3.05
CA PHE A 57 10.41 -3.48 -4.42
C PHE A 57 10.61 -2.10 -5.05
N ARG A 58 10.58 -1.03 -4.24
CA ARG A 58 10.86 0.32 -4.74
C ARG A 58 12.31 0.38 -5.23
N THR A 59 12.49 0.91 -6.43
CA THR A 59 13.80 1.10 -7.06
C THR A 59 14.19 2.56 -7.15
N ASP A 60 15.49 2.84 -7.18
CA ASP A 60 16.06 4.15 -7.48
C ASP A 60 15.98 4.46 -9.00
N GLU A 61 16.52 5.61 -9.42
CA GLU A 61 16.58 6.03 -10.82
C GLU A 61 17.45 5.12 -11.71
N GLU A 62 18.37 4.35 -11.12
CA GLU A 62 19.23 3.40 -11.80
C GLU A 62 18.61 1.99 -11.89
N GLY A 63 17.46 1.78 -11.24
CA GLY A 63 16.73 0.51 -11.20
C GLY A 63 17.21 -0.44 -10.10
N ASN A 64 18.04 0.02 -9.15
CA ASN A 64 18.44 -0.79 -7.99
C ASN A 64 17.37 -0.73 -6.91
N PHE A 65 17.15 -1.84 -6.20
CA PHE A 65 16.24 -1.84 -5.05
C PHE A 65 16.80 -0.96 -3.92
N ILE A 66 15.97 -0.03 -3.45
CA ILE A 66 16.34 0.88 -2.35
C ILE A 66 16.38 0.11 -1.02
N TRP A 67 15.45 -0.84 -0.83
CA TRP A 67 15.38 -1.65 0.39
C TRP A 67 16.02 -3.03 0.17
N PRO A 68 16.89 -3.51 1.09
CA PRO A 68 17.60 -4.79 0.92
C PRO A 68 16.69 -6.02 0.88
N GLY A 69 15.49 -5.94 1.45
CA GLY A 69 14.50 -7.01 1.38
C GLY A 69 14.80 -8.20 2.30
N PHE A 70 14.17 -9.35 1.99
CA PHE A 70 14.40 -10.63 2.66
C PHE A 70 14.33 -10.55 4.21
N GLY A 71 15.43 -10.88 4.90
CA GLY A 71 15.51 -10.87 6.36
C GLY A 71 15.38 -9.47 6.95
N ASP A 72 15.83 -8.44 6.23
CA ASP A 72 15.75 -7.05 6.70
C ASP A 72 14.31 -6.52 6.73
N ASN A 73 13.37 -7.16 6.01
CA ASN A 73 11.93 -6.85 6.13
C ASN A 73 11.41 -6.96 7.56
N LEU A 74 12.09 -7.73 8.42
CA LEU A 74 11.75 -7.81 9.84
C LEU A 74 11.75 -6.43 10.51
N ARG A 75 12.59 -5.48 10.08
CA ARG A 75 12.69 -4.14 10.67
C ARG A 75 11.41 -3.34 10.50
N ALA A 76 10.79 -3.40 9.33
CA ALA A 76 9.49 -2.78 9.08
C ALA A 76 8.34 -3.52 9.78
N LEU A 77 8.45 -4.85 9.97
CA LEU A 77 7.48 -5.60 10.78
C LEU A 77 7.59 -5.26 12.27
N LEU A 78 8.80 -5.06 12.80
CA LEU A 78 9.02 -4.59 14.17
C LEU A 78 8.40 -3.21 14.38
N TRP A 79 8.57 -2.29 13.43
CA TRP A 79 7.87 -1.01 13.47
C TRP A 79 6.34 -1.17 13.45
N ALA A 80 5.80 -2.05 12.61
CA ALA A 80 4.36 -2.31 12.58
C ALA A 80 3.84 -2.89 13.91
N LEU A 81 4.62 -3.75 14.59
CA LEU A 81 4.30 -4.26 15.92
C LEU A 81 4.30 -3.14 16.97
N ASP A 82 5.33 -2.29 16.97
CA ASP A 82 5.38 -1.14 17.87
C ASP A 82 4.24 -0.14 17.60
N ARG A 83 3.81 0.01 16.33
CA ARG A 83 2.61 0.77 15.97
C ARG A 83 1.35 0.12 16.53
N CYS A 84 1.22 -1.21 16.51
CA CYS A 84 0.08 -1.90 17.10
C CYS A 84 0.00 -1.73 18.63
N GLU A 85 1.14 -1.58 19.29
CA GLU A 85 1.25 -1.37 20.75
C GLU A 85 1.33 0.11 21.15
N ASP A 86 1.16 1.03 20.20
CA ASP A 86 1.24 2.50 20.40
C ASP A 86 2.56 2.96 21.05
N LYS A 87 3.65 2.23 20.81
CA LYS A 87 5.00 2.50 21.34
C LYS A 87 5.77 3.54 20.53
N VAL A 88 5.39 3.73 19.28
CA VAL A 88 6.12 4.56 18.31
C VAL A 88 5.17 5.47 17.55
N SER A 89 5.65 6.66 17.19
CA SER A 89 4.90 7.62 16.38
C SER A 89 5.01 7.26 14.87
N ALA A 90 4.46 8.13 14.02
CA ALA A 90 4.57 8.03 12.57
C ALA A 90 4.43 9.42 11.94
N SER A 91 5.00 9.60 10.75
CA SER A 91 4.76 10.77 9.91
C SER A 91 3.43 10.59 9.17
N GLU A 92 2.57 11.60 9.23
CA GLU A 92 1.34 11.62 8.46
C GLU A 92 1.62 12.05 7.01
N THR A 93 1.02 11.34 6.07
CA THR A 93 1.07 11.62 4.63
C THR A 93 -0.35 11.52 4.06
N PRO A 94 -0.59 11.99 2.82
CA PRO A 94 -1.90 11.80 2.16
C PRO A 94 -2.36 10.33 2.06
N LEU A 95 -1.44 9.36 2.15
CA LEU A 95 -1.75 7.93 2.08
C LEU A 95 -1.91 7.27 3.45
N GLY A 96 -1.83 8.05 4.52
CA GLY A 96 -1.78 7.58 5.89
C GLY A 96 -0.39 7.69 6.51
N PHE A 97 -0.07 6.79 7.43
CA PHE A 97 1.10 6.90 8.29
C PHE A 97 2.30 6.14 7.76
N VAL A 98 3.47 6.79 7.70
CA VAL A 98 4.76 6.19 7.37
C VAL A 98 5.73 6.24 8.56
N PRO A 99 6.71 5.33 8.65
CA PRO A 99 7.75 5.41 9.67
C PRO A 99 8.50 6.75 9.61
N ARG A 100 8.92 7.27 10.77
CA ARG A 100 9.99 8.27 10.79
C ARG A 100 11.33 7.55 10.65
N PRO A 101 12.35 8.16 10.01
CA PRO A 101 13.67 7.54 9.88
C PRO A 101 14.24 6.99 11.20
N GLU A 102 14.07 7.74 12.30
CA GLU A 102 14.56 7.37 13.63
C GLU A 102 13.81 6.20 14.29
N ASP A 103 12.64 5.83 13.76
CA ASP A 103 11.79 4.76 14.29
C ASP A 103 12.10 3.40 13.65
N LEU A 104 13.01 3.35 12.68
CA LEU A 104 13.47 2.12 12.03
C LEU A 104 14.84 1.72 12.59
N ASP A 105 14.98 0.46 12.99
CA ASP A 105 16.30 -0.10 13.28
C ASP A 105 17.05 -0.30 11.96
N LEU A 106 18.02 0.57 11.68
CA LEU A 106 18.90 0.50 10.51
C LEU A 106 20.29 -0.04 10.84
N THR A 107 20.47 -0.62 12.03
CA THR A 107 21.76 -1.17 12.46
C THR A 107 22.22 -2.24 11.48
N GLY A 108 23.39 -2.02 10.87
CA GLY A 108 23.98 -2.95 9.91
C GLY A 108 23.37 -2.92 8.51
N ILE A 109 22.46 -1.99 8.21
CA ILE A 109 22.03 -1.70 6.83
C ILE A 109 22.90 -0.58 6.27
N ASP A 110 23.43 -0.80 5.06
CA ASP A 110 24.09 0.23 4.27
C ASP A 110 23.05 0.91 3.37
N ILE A 111 22.33 1.89 3.93
CA ILE A 111 21.37 2.73 3.22
C ILE A 111 21.73 4.19 3.52
N SER A 112 21.81 5.03 2.48
CA SER A 112 22.06 6.45 2.67
C SER A 112 20.83 7.16 3.23
N GLU A 113 21.04 8.30 3.87
CA GLU A 113 19.95 9.14 4.37
C GLU A 113 19.05 9.61 3.22
N GLU A 114 19.63 9.92 2.06
CA GLU A 114 18.91 10.29 0.86
C GLU A 114 18.01 9.16 0.35
N ALA A 115 18.54 7.93 0.29
CA ALA A 115 17.80 6.75 -0.17
C ALA A 115 16.67 6.39 0.81
N LEU A 116 16.91 6.51 2.12
CA LEU A 116 15.87 6.31 3.13
C LEU A 116 14.76 7.37 3.05
N ASN A 117 15.14 8.64 2.88
CA ASN A 117 14.17 9.72 2.71
C ASN A 117 13.36 9.51 1.43
N GLU A 118 13.99 9.09 0.34
CA GLU A 118 13.30 8.72 -0.89
C GLU A 118 12.31 7.59 -0.64
N LEU A 119 12.74 6.50 0.01
CA LEU A 119 11.93 5.32 0.33
C LEU A 119 10.63 5.69 1.06
N LEU A 120 10.73 6.60 2.04
CA LEU A 120 9.63 7.03 2.91
C LEU A 120 8.80 8.20 2.33
N THR A 121 9.24 8.81 1.23
CA THR A 121 8.54 9.94 0.60
C THR A 121 7.36 9.46 -0.26
N VAL A 122 6.24 10.17 -0.12
CA VAL A 122 5.06 10.06 -0.99
C VAL A 122 5.11 11.14 -2.06
N ASP A 123 5.41 10.75 -3.31
CA ASP A 123 5.40 11.69 -4.43
C ASP A 123 3.95 11.99 -4.89
N LYS A 124 3.49 13.21 -4.62
CA LYS A 124 2.12 13.62 -4.92
C LYS A 124 1.79 13.54 -6.41
N GLU A 125 2.73 13.87 -7.29
CA GLU A 125 2.47 13.90 -8.74
C GLU A 125 2.32 12.50 -9.32
N THR A 126 3.10 11.53 -8.85
CA THR A 126 2.92 10.10 -9.16
C THR A 126 1.58 9.60 -8.65
N TRP A 127 1.20 9.96 -7.42
CA TRP A 127 -0.08 9.55 -6.86
C TRP A 127 -1.30 10.16 -7.56
N LYS A 128 -1.20 11.39 -8.07
CA LYS A 128 -2.24 11.98 -8.94
C LYS A 128 -2.45 11.17 -10.22
N LYS A 129 -1.38 10.61 -10.80
CA LYS A 129 -1.50 9.72 -11.97
C LYS A 129 -2.11 8.37 -11.58
N GLU A 130 -1.71 7.82 -10.44
CA GLU A 130 -2.28 6.57 -9.92
C GLU A 130 -3.79 6.70 -9.62
N LEU A 131 -4.24 7.87 -9.14
CA LEU A 131 -5.67 8.13 -8.93
C LEU A 131 -6.50 7.93 -10.19
N GLU A 132 -6.02 8.40 -11.34
CA GLU A 132 -6.71 8.21 -12.62
C GLU A 132 -6.78 6.73 -13.00
N GLY A 133 -5.69 5.98 -12.76
CA GLY A 133 -5.69 4.52 -12.94
C GLY A 133 -6.68 3.79 -12.03
N ILE A 134 -6.82 4.23 -10.77
CA ILE A 134 -7.80 3.68 -9.84
C ILE A 134 -9.23 4.03 -10.29
N LYS A 135 -9.48 5.26 -10.76
CA LYS A 135 -10.79 5.67 -11.30
C LYS A 135 -11.17 4.81 -12.51
N ASP A 136 -10.25 4.63 -13.45
CA ASP A 136 -10.44 3.77 -14.63
C ASP A 136 -10.68 2.31 -14.25
N TRP A 137 -10.03 1.83 -13.18
CA TRP A 137 -10.26 0.48 -12.68
C TRP A 137 -11.61 0.35 -11.98
N TYR A 138 -12.01 1.32 -11.16
CA TYR A 138 -13.32 1.36 -10.49
C TYR A 138 -14.48 1.41 -11.50
N ALA A 139 -14.32 2.13 -12.61
CA ALA A 139 -15.31 2.21 -13.68
C ALA A 139 -15.63 0.86 -14.36
N LYS A 140 -14.82 -0.19 -14.13
CA LYS A 140 -15.05 -1.54 -14.68
C LYS A 140 -16.09 -2.34 -13.89
N PHE A 141 -16.44 -1.92 -12.68
CA PHE A 141 -17.44 -2.58 -11.85
C PHE A 141 -18.82 -1.97 -12.12
N ASP A 142 -19.84 -2.83 -12.23
CA ASP A 142 -21.24 -2.43 -12.29
C ASP A 142 -21.75 -1.87 -10.96
N HIS A 143 -21.21 -2.35 -9.84
CA HIS A 143 -21.40 -1.77 -8.51
C HIS A 143 -20.16 -1.81 -7.62
N LEU A 144 -20.02 -0.78 -6.79
CA LEU A 144 -19.00 -0.63 -5.76
C LEU A 144 -19.61 0.03 -4.51
N PRO A 145 -19.13 -0.30 -3.31
CA PRO A 145 -19.54 0.40 -2.09
C PRO A 145 -19.16 1.88 -2.15
N LYS A 146 -20.04 2.75 -1.63
CA LYS A 146 -19.84 4.20 -1.65
C LYS A 146 -18.59 4.60 -0.86
N GLU A 147 -18.29 3.88 0.21
CA GLU A 147 -17.13 4.08 1.08
C GLU A 147 -15.81 4.02 0.31
N LEU A 148 -15.71 3.18 -0.73
CA LEU A 148 -14.51 3.11 -1.58
C LEU A 148 -14.38 4.37 -2.45
N THR A 149 -15.48 4.82 -3.05
CA THR A 149 -15.48 6.05 -3.86
C THR A 149 -15.23 7.29 -3.00
N ASP A 150 -15.74 7.31 -1.76
CA ASP A 150 -15.52 8.40 -0.82
C ASP A 150 -14.07 8.45 -0.34
N ALA A 151 -13.47 7.28 -0.06
CA ALA A 151 -12.05 7.18 0.28
C ALA A 151 -11.15 7.67 -0.86
N LEU A 152 -11.50 7.35 -2.11
CA LEU A 152 -10.76 7.83 -3.29
C LEU A 152 -10.89 9.35 -3.46
N ALA A 153 -12.10 9.90 -3.30
CA ALA A 153 -12.33 11.35 -3.37
C ALA A 153 -11.60 12.11 -2.26
N LYS A 154 -11.53 11.54 -1.06
CA LYS A 154 -10.73 12.08 0.04
C LYS A 154 -9.24 12.08 -0.30
N LEU A 155 -8.71 10.98 -0.81
CA LEU A 155 -7.30 10.91 -1.22
C LEU A 155 -6.98 11.97 -2.30
N GLU A 156 -7.90 12.18 -3.24
CA GLU A 156 -7.77 13.24 -4.25
C GLU A 156 -7.75 14.66 -3.65
N GLU A 157 -8.45 14.90 -2.53
CA GLU A 157 -8.36 16.15 -1.78
C GLU A 157 -7.03 16.28 -1.03
N ASP A 158 -6.61 15.23 -0.32
CA ASP A 158 -5.38 15.20 0.48
C ASP A 158 -4.10 15.34 -0.39
N LEU A 159 -4.19 15.00 -1.68
CA LEU A 159 -3.11 15.14 -2.66
C LEU A 159 -3.05 16.51 -3.36
N LYS A 160 -4.02 17.41 -3.11
CA LYS A 160 -3.93 18.81 -3.57
C LYS A 160 -2.84 19.58 -2.82
#